data_AF-A0A521ZKD3-F1
#
_entry.id   AF-A0A521ZKD3-F1
#
_cell.length_a   1.000
_cell.length_b   1.000
_cell.length_c   1.000
_cell.angle_alpha   90.00
_cell.angle_beta   90.00
_cell.angle_gamma   90.00
#
_symmetry.space_group_name_H-M   'P 1'
#
loop_
_entity.id
_entity.type
_entity.pdbx_description
1 polymer ?
#
loop_
_entity_poly.entity_id
_entity_poly.type
_entity_poly.pdbx_seq_one_letter_code
_entity_poly.pdbx_strand_id
1 'polypeptide(L)'
;MTSQTFQSEISAAISAFDKYIICLGKSREDFEAALGSLMLKAINAYENRPPGMRHGIALDPHVTIILSQSDGAKPLCGIYFNLHSPYQKSSLPSTVQRMNEPVSEETKETED
;
A
#
# COMPACT_ATOMS: atom_id res chain seq x y z
N MET A 1 14.85 13.21 0.95
CA MET A 1 14.97 12.25 2.08
C MET A 1 15.56 10.94 1.56
N THR A 2 16.14 10.12 2.43
CA THR A 2 16.63 8.77 2.07
C THR A 2 15.93 7.70 2.92
N SER A 3 15.93 6.45 2.47
CA SER A 3 15.37 5.31 3.22
C SER A 3 15.98 5.16 4.62
N GLN A 4 17.25 5.53 4.79
CA GLN A 4 17.95 5.51 6.08
C GLN A 4 17.28 6.37 7.16
N THR A 5 16.48 7.38 6.76
CA THR A 5 15.69 8.23 7.67
C THR A 5 14.61 7.43 8.43
N PHE A 6 14.19 6.28 7.91
CA PHE A 6 13.12 5.42 8.45
C PHE A 6 13.65 4.06 8.91
N GLN A 7 14.94 3.98 9.25
CA GLN A 7 15.58 2.70 9.60
C GLN A 7 14.94 2.05 10.83
N SER A 8 14.46 2.84 11.79
CA SER A 8 13.73 2.34 12.97
C SER A 8 12.43 1.61 12.59
N GLU A 9 11.65 2.21 11.70
CA GLU A 9 10.38 1.69 11.22
C GLU A 9 10.61 0.43 10.37
N ILE A 10 11.63 0.45 9.50
CA ILE A 10 12.07 -0.71 8.71
C ILE A 10 12.48 -1.86 9.63
N SER A 11 13.29 -1.60 10.65
CA SER A 11 13.78 -2.63 11.58
C SER A 11 12.64 -3.24 12.41
N ALA A 12 11.67 -2.41 12.82
CA ALA A 12 10.48 -2.88 13.51
C ALA A 12 9.61 -3.77 12.61
N ALA A 13 9.44 -3.40 11.33
CA ALA A 13 8.70 -4.21 10.35
C ALA A 13 9.38 -5.55 10.09
N ILE A 14 10.70 -5.59 9.93
CA ILE A 14 11.46 -6.86 9.76
C ILE A 14 11.31 -7.75 11.01
N SER A 15 11.42 -7.17 12.21
CA SER A 15 11.22 -7.92 13.46
C SER A 15 9.81 -8.48 13.60
N ALA A 16 8.81 -7.80 13.03
CA ALA A 16 7.43 -8.26 12.99
C ALA A 16 7.26 -9.41 11.98
N PHE A 17 7.92 -9.35 10.82
CA PHE A 17 7.94 -10.43 9.83
C PHE A 17 8.48 -11.75 10.43
N ASP A 18 9.49 -11.68 11.29
CA ASP A 18 10.01 -12.90 11.97
C ASP A 18 9.06 -13.45 13.04
N LYS A 19 8.35 -12.55 13.75
CA LYS A 19 7.51 -12.91 14.91
C LYS A 19 6.14 -13.43 14.51
N TYR A 20 5.56 -12.86 13.46
CA TYR A 20 4.24 -13.24 12.98
C TYR A 20 4.41 -14.17 11.79
N ILE A 21 3.67 -15.28 11.73
CA ILE A 21 3.66 -16.17 10.55
C ILE A 21 2.93 -15.43 9.41
N ILE A 22 3.64 -14.51 8.76
CA ILE A 22 3.13 -13.78 7.61
C ILE A 22 3.54 -14.60 6.38
N CYS A 23 2.62 -15.43 5.87
CA CYS A 23 2.82 -16.21 4.65
C CYS A 23 2.80 -15.30 3.42
N LEU A 24 3.84 -14.49 3.23
CA LEU A 24 4.00 -13.58 2.08
C LEU A 24 4.57 -14.28 0.85
N GLY A 25 4.87 -15.59 0.92
CA GLY A 25 5.52 -16.31 -0.18
C GLY A 25 6.90 -15.75 -0.55
N LYS A 26 7.56 -15.02 0.38
CA LYS A 26 8.86 -14.37 0.20
C LYS A 26 9.80 -14.74 1.33
N SER A 27 11.10 -14.81 1.05
CA SER A 27 12.15 -14.92 2.08
C SER A 27 12.29 -13.60 2.86
N ARG A 28 12.99 -13.63 3.98
CA ARG A 28 13.29 -12.43 4.78
C ARG A 28 14.10 -11.42 3.97
N GLU A 29 15.10 -11.91 3.24
CA GLU A 29 16.01 -11.10 2.44
C GLU A 29 15.25 -10.40 1.29
N ASP A 30 14.37 -11.15 0.60
CA ASP A 30 13.50 -10.59 -0.44
C ASP A 30 12.52 -9.56 0.13
N PHE A 31 12.03 -9.80 1.34
CA PHE A 31 11.15 -8.87 2.03
C PHE A 31 11.87 -7.55 2.37
N GLU A 32 13.08 -7.62 2.92
CA GLU A 32 13.88 -6.44 3.24
C GLU A 32 14.20 -5.61 1.99
N ALA A 33 14.60 -6.26 0.90
CA ALA A 33 14.86 -5.60 -0.39
C ALA A 33 13.59 -4.94 -0.96
N ALA A 34 12.44 -5.63 -0.89
CA ALA A 34 11.15 -5.09 -1.31
C ALA A 34 10.75 -3.88 -0.47
N LEU A 35 10.93 -3.94 0.85
CA LEU A 35 10.60 -2.88 1.78
C LEU A 35 11.44 -1.61 1.53
N GLY A 36 12.74 -1.76 1.29
CA GLY A 36 13.60 -0.64 0.91
C GLY A 36 13.18 0.03 -0.39
N SER A 37 12.81 -0.78 -1.40
CA SER A 37 12.33 -0.28 -2.69
C SER A 37 10.98 0.43 -2.57
N LEU A 38 10.05 -0.12 -1.79
CA LEU A 38 8.75 0.47 -1.49
C LEU A 38 8.90 1.80 -0.73
N MET A 39 9.83 1.87 0.22
CA MET A 39 10.10 3.09 0.97
C MET A 39 10.57 4.21 0.06
N LEU A 40 11.49 3.93 -0.87
CA LEU A 40 11.95 4.93 -1.83
C LEU A 40 10.83 5.42 -2.74
N LYS A 41 9.93 4.53 -3.18
CA LYS A 41 8.74 4.91 -3.95
C LYS A 41 7.80 5.80 -3.14
N ALA A 42 7.57 5.49 -1.87
CA ALA A 42 6.74 6.31 -0.99
C ALA A 42 7.35 7.70 -0.75
N ILE A 43 8.67 7.79 -0.54
CA ILE A 43 9.41 9.06 -0.42
C ILE A 43 9.25 9.89 -1.70
N ASN A 44 9.49 9.29 -2.87
CA ASN A 44 9.32 9.98 -4.15
C ASN A 44 7.88 10.47 -4.35
N ALA A 45 6.89 9.65 -3.99
CA ALA A 45 5.48 10.05 -4.06
C ALA A 45 5.16 11.19 -3.08
N TYR A 46 5.77 11.21 -1.89
CA TYR A 46 5.60 12.26 -0.89
C TYR A 46 6.21 13.59 -1.34
N GLU A 47 7.44 13.57 -1.86
CA GLU A 47 8.21 14.77 -2.23
C GLU A 47 7.67 15.45 -3.49
N ASN A 48 7.14 14.68 -4.45
CA ASN A 48 6.64 15.22 -5.71
C ASN A 48 5.17 15.69 -5.66
N ARG A 49 4.48 15.54 -4.52
CA ARG A 49 3.08 15.98 -4.40
C ARG A 49 2.95 17.47 -4.06
N PRO A 50 1.90 18.15 -4.54
CA PRO A 50 1.65 19.56 -4.24
C PRO A 50 1.54 19.84 -2.72
N PRO A 51 1.92 21.05 -2.28
CA PRO A 51 1.73 21.50 -0.91
C PRO A 51 0.26 21.35 -0.46
N GLY A 52 0.04 20.83 0.74
CA GLY A 52 -1.31 20.61 1.30
C GLY A 52 -1.90 19.21 1.06
N MET A 53 -1.27 18.35 0.24
CA MET A 53 -1.65 16.95 0.05
C MET A 53 -0.45 15.99 0.07
N ARG A 54 0.52 16.23 0.97
CA ARG A 54 1.74 15.41 1.06
C ARG A 54 1.46 14.08 1.75
N HIS A 55 0.90 13.16 0.98
CA HIS A 55 0.79 11.75 1.32
C HIS A 55 1.54 10.93 0.28
N GLY A 56 2.60 10.24 0.70
CA GLY A 56 3.34 9.30 -0.13
C GLY A 56 2.84 7.90 0.14
N ILE A 57 2.32 7.21 -0.86
CA ILE A 57 1.83 5.84 -0.69
C ILE A 57 2.54 4.95 -1.71
N ALA A 58 3.08 3.84 -1.24
CA ALA A 58 3.60 2.78 -2.07
C ALA A 58 3.16 1.44 -1.51
N LEU A 59 2.72 0.53 -2.37
CA LEU A 59 2.23 -0.78 -1.97
C LEU A 59 2.69 -1.88 -2.93
N ASP A 60 2.75 -3.09 -2.39
CA ASP A 60 2.75 -4.34 -3.14
C ASP A 60 1.61 -5.23 -2.62
N PRO A 61 1.45 -6.47 -3.12
CA PRO A 61 0.39 -7.37 -2.65
C PRO A 61 0.42 -7.68 -1.13
N HIS A 62 1.55 -7.46 -0.47
CA HIS A 62 1.84 -7.94 0.87
C HIS A 62 2.04 -6.83 1.88
N VAL A 63 2.53 -5.67 1.46
CA VAL A 63 2.84 -4.54 2.33
C VAL A 63 2.46 -3.22 1.68
N THR A 64 1.96 -2.32 2.53
CA THR A 64 1.63 -0.94 2.19
C THR A 64 2.43 0.01 3.08
N ILE A 65 3.14 0.96 2.48
CA ILE A 65 3.85 2.05 3.17
C ILE A 65 3.12 3.35 2.90
N ILE A 66 2.83 4.09 3.97
CA ILE A 66 2.20 5.41 3.95
C ILE A 66 3.09 6.41 4.66
N LEU A 67 3.48 7.47 3.96
CA LEU A 67 4.11 8.66 4.51
C LEU A 67 3.07 9.76 4.57
N SER A 68 2.78 10.26 5.77
CA SER A 68 1.82 11.35 6.00
C SER A 68 2.54 12.59 6.51
N GLN A 69 2.09 13.75 6.04
CA GLN A 69 2.56 15.04 6.55
C GLN A 69 2.34 15.13 8.06
N SER A 70 3.33 15.64 8.76
CA SER A 70 3.28 15.94 10.19
C SER A 70 3.72 17.39 10.41
N ASP A 71 3.47 17.93 11.61
CA ASP A 71 3.93 19.28 11.98
C ASP A 71 5.46 19.34 12.19
N GLY A 72 6.13 18.19 12.21
CA GLY A 72 7.58 18.08 12.39
C GLY A 72 8.36 18.02 11.07
N ALA A 73 9.68 18.07 11.18
CA ALA A 73 10.59 17.96 10.03
C ALA A 73 10.58 16.57 9.36
N LYS A 74 10.12 15.53 10.08
CA LYS A 74 10.03 14.14 9.61
C LYS A 74 8.56 13.74 9.43
N PRO A 75 8.14 13.26 8.24
CA PRO A 75 6.78 12.77 8.05
C PRO A 75 6.52 11.51 8.87
N LEU A 76 5.25 11.29 9.23
CA LEU A 76 4.82 10.04 9.85
C LEU A 76 4.95 8.89 8.85
N CYS A 77 5.41 7.73 9.30
CA CYS A 77 5.59 6.56 8.47
C CYS A 77 4.80 5.38 9.06
N GLY A 78 3.78 4.93 8.33
CA GLY A 78 3.04 3.71 8.63
C GLY A 78 3.44 2.58 7.67
N ILE A 79 3.82 1.43 8.22
CA ILE A 79 4.09 0.19 7.45
C ILE A 79 3.03 -0.83 7.86
N TYR A 80 2.18 -1.21 6.90
CA TYR A 80 1.06 -2.12 7.11
C TYR A 80 1.31 -3.42 6.36
N PHE A 81 1.12 -4.54 7.04
CA PHE A 81 1.06 -5.85 6.39
C PHE A 81 -0.35 -6.05 5.85
N ASN A 82 -0.46 -6.22 4.54
CA ASN A 82 -1.72 -6.54 3.90
C ASN A 82 -2.07 -7.99 4.28
N LEU A 83 -3.27 -8.20 4.82
CA LEU A 83 -3.75 -9.54 5.16
C LEU A 83 -3.80 -10.39 3.88
N HIS A 84 -2.86 -11.33 3.77
CA HIS A 84 -2.81 -12.25 2.65
C HIS A 84 -3.56 -13.52 3.02
N SER A 85 -4.75 -13.71 2.43
CA SER A 85 -5.45 -14.98 2.55
C SER A 85 -4.96 -15.94 1.46
N PRO A 86 -4.49 -17.16 1.81
CA PRO A 86 -4.12 -18.17 0.81
C PRO A 86 -5.33 -18.63 -0.01
N TYR A 87 -6.55 -18.31 0.42
CA TYR A 87 -7.80 -18.60 -0.29
C TYR A 87 -8.23 -17.46 -1.22
N GLN A 88 -7.56 -16.31 -1.15
CA GLN A 88 -7.77 -15.20 -2.06
C GLN A 88 -7.11 -15.58 -3.39
N LYS A 89 -7.89 -16.25 -4.24
CA LYS A 89 -7.48 -16.62 -5.60
C LYS A 89 -6.83 -15.39 -6.23
N SER A 90 -5.55 -15.52 -6.60
CA SER A 90 -4.87 -14.62 -7.51
C SER A 90 -5.89 -14.15 -8.54
N SER A 91 -6.11 -12.84 -8.64
CA SER A 91 -7.11 -12.22 -9.51
C SER A 91 -7.23 -13.03 -10.79
N LEU A 92 -8.45 -13.52 -11.06
CA LEU A 92 -8.78 -14.41 -12.18
C LEU A 92 -7.95 -14.07 -13.42
N PRO A 93 -7.49 -15.07 -14.19
CA PRO A 93 -6.73 -14.84 -15.41
C PRO A 93 -7.40 -13.76 -16.26
N SER A 94 -6.57 -12.96 -16.94
CA SER A 94 -6.95 -11.78 -17.75
C SER A 94 -8.05 -12.01 -18.80
N THR A 95 -8.51 -13.25 -18.96
CA THR A 95 -9.63 -13.68 -19.79
C THR A 95 -11.02 -13.32 -19.20
N VAL A 96 -11.13 -12.88 -17.94
CA VAL A 96 -12.42 -12.46 -17.36
C VAL A 96 -12.52 -10.94 -17.34
N GLN A 97 -13.21 -10.37 -18.32
CA GLN A 97 -13.59 -8.95 -18.32
C GLN A 97 -14.59 -8.69 -17.19
N ARG A 98 -14.35 -7.65 -16.37
CA ARG A 98 -15.39 -7.13 -15.47
C ARG A 98 -16.54 -6.62 -16.34
N MET A 99 -17.75 -7.13 -16.08
CA MET A 99 -18.96 -6.50 -16.59
C MET A 99 -19.08 -5.12 -15.93
N ASN A 100 -18.82 -4.06 -16.69
CA ASN A 100 -19.33 -2.75 -16.37
C ASN A 100 -20.81 -2.76 -16.77
N GLU A 101 -21.71 -3.02 -15.83
CA GLU A 101 -23.11 -2.67 -16.03
C GLU A 101 -23.28 -1.17 -15.68
N PRO A 102 -23.68 -0.32 -16.62
CA PRO A 102 -24.28 0.96 -16.25
C PRO A 102 -25.67 0.66 -15.67
N VAL A 103 -25.88 1.03 -14.40
CA VAL A 103 -27.22 1.14 -13.84
C VAL A 103 -27.96 2.20 -14.66
N SER A 104 -28.89 1.76 -15.50
CA SER A 104 -29.83 2.64 -16.18
C SER A 104 -30.82 3.19 -15.15
N GLU A 105 -30.70 4.47 -14.84
CA GLU A 105 -31.75 5.25 -14.19
C GLU A 105 -32.94 5.39 -15.14
N GLU A 106 -33.98 4.58 -14.94
CA GLU A 106 -35.33 4.95 -15.35
C GLU A 106 -36.31 4.56 -14.25
N THR A 107 -36.77 5.52 -13.48
CA THR A 107 -38.11 5.45 -12.89
C THR A 107 -38.77 6.80 -13.07
N LYS A 108 -39.68 6.82 -14.04
CA LYS A 108 -40.51 7.96 -14.41
C LYS A 108 -41.38 8.38 -13.22
N GLU A 109 -41.34 9.68 -12.92
CA GLU A 109 -42.41 10.37 -12.23
C GLU A 109 -43.67 10.31 -13.12
N THR A 110 -44.76 9.76 -12.59
CA THR A 110 -46.11 10.01 -13.09
C THR A 110 -46.76 11.00 -12.13
N GLU A 111 -46.87 12.25 -12.58
CA GLU A 111 -47.84 13.23 -12.09
C GLU A 111 -48.87 13.49 -13.22
N ASP A 112 -50.12 13.67 -12.79
CA ASP A 112 -51.39 13.92 -13.50
C ASP A 112 -52.14 12.76 -14.18
#